data_AF-A0A2M9CT31-F1
#
_entry.id   AF-A0A2M9CT31-F1
#
_cell.length_a   1.000
_cell.length_b   1.000
_cell.length_c   1.000
_cell.angle_alpha   90.00
_cell.angle_beta   90.00
_cell.angle_gamma   90.00
#
_symmetry.space_group_name_H-M   'P 1'
#
loop_
_entity.id
_entity.type
_entity.pdbx_description
1 polymer ?
#
loop_
_entity_poly.entity_id
_entity_poly.type
_entity_poly.pdbx_seq_one_letter_code
_entity_poly.pdbx_strand_id
1 'polypeptide(L)' 'MKSIWQQILRYLYLRKRDPNAPHNTNIFLMHSMNRISILLFLVALIVLLVRLVKHFL' A
#
# COMPACT_ATOMS: atom_id res chain seq x y z
N MET A 1 -4.22 20.22 14.70
CA MET A 1 -5.02 19.02 14.37
C MET A 1 -4.93 18.82 12.86
N LYS A 2 -4.26 17.76 12.36
CA LYS A 2 -4.14 17.55 10.90
C LYS A 2 -5.49 17.07 10.37
N SER A 3 -6.12 17.88 9.53
CA SER A 3 -7.41 17.57 8.89
C SER A 3 -7.37 16.21 8.19
N ILE A 4 -8.46 15.44 8.28
CA ILE A 4 -8.62 14.11 7.68
C ILE A 4 -8.28 14.15 6.17
N TRP A 5 -8.64 15.25 5.51
CA TRP A 5 -8.30 15.51 4.10
C TRP A 5 -6.79 15.53 3.82
N GLN A 6 -5.99 16.04 4.76
CA GLN A 6 -4.54 16.08 4.67
C GLN A 6 -3.88 14.72 4.97
N GLN A 7 -4.60 13.79 5.60
CA GLN A 7 -4.17 12.39 5.75
C GLN A 7 -4.48 11.60 4.48
N ILE A 8 -5.68 11.76 3.92
CA ILE A 8 -6.09 11.09 2.67
C ILE A 8 -5.16 11.48 1.52
N LEU A 9 -4.85 12.77 1.34
CA LEU A 9 -3.93 13.25 0.31
C LEU A 9 -2.47 12.77 0.50
N ARG A 10 -2.06 12.52 1.74
CA ARG A 10 -0.75 11.93 2.06
C ARG A 10 -0.72 10.43 1.77
N TYR A 11 -1.83 9.72 2.04
CA TYR A 11 -1.98 8.30 1.72
C TYR A 11 -2.00 8.03 0.22
N LEU A 12 -2.68 8.90 -0.55
CA LEU A 12 -2.74 8.83 -2.01
C LEU A 12 -1.46 9.32 -2.72
N TYR A 13 -0.40 9.69 -1.98
CA TYR A 13 0.91 10.08 -2.52
C TYR A 13 0.90 11.24 -3.55
N LEU A 14 -0.20 12.01 -3.64
CA LEU A 14 -0.36 13.15 -4.56
C LEU A 14 0.47 14.39 -4.17
N ARG A 15 1.09 14.38 -2.99
CA ARG A 15 1.94 15.46 -2.50
C ARG A 15 3.41 15.02 -2.49
N LYS A 16 4.26 15.80 -3.15
CA LYS A 16 5.73 15.63 -3.16
C LYS A 16 6.22 15.46 -1.73
N ARG A 17 7.00 14.40 -1.48
CA ARG A 17 7.56 14.05 -0.16
C ARG A 17 8.21 15.30 0.43
N ASP A 18 7.80 15.72 1.63
CA ASP A 18 8.36 16.91 2.28
C ASP A 18 9.89 16.75 2.38
N PRO A 19 10.70 17.66 1.82
CA PRO A 19 12.16 17.52 1.78
C PRO A 19 12.81 17.60 3.18
N ASN A 20 12.08 18.17 4.15
CA ASN A 20 12.48 18.25 5.56
C ASN A 20 11.93 17.08 6.40
N ALA A 21 11.28 16.09 5.80
CA ALA A 21 10.81 14.92 6.54
C ALA A 21 12.02 14.12 7.06
N PRO A 22 12.02 13.68 8.33
CA PRO A 22 13.11 12.87 8.85
C PRO A 22 13.21 11.60 8.00
N HIS A 23 14.34 11.44 7.30
CA HIS A 23 14.63 10.27 6.49
C HIS A 23 15.04 9.12 7.42
N ASN A 24 14.11 8.68 8.26
CA ASN A 24 14.33 7.54 9.14
C ASN A 24 14.06 6.26 8.35
N THR A 25 15.04 5.36 8.33
CA THR A 25 14.94 4.01 7.76
C THR A 25 13.67 3.29 8.24
N ASN A 26 13.25 3.53 9.48
CA ASN A 26 12.03 2.99 10.08
C ASN A 26 10.74 3.36 9.31
N ILE A 27 10.63 4.59 8.80
CA ILE A 27 9.44 5.04 8.03
C ILE A 27 9.45 4.44 6.62
N PHE A 28 10.63 4.27 6.02
CA PHE A 28 10.76 3.56 4.75
C PHE A 28 10.39 2.08 4.90
N LEU A 29 10.88 1.41 5.95
CA LEU A 29 10.53 0.03 6.29
C LEU A 29 9.02 -0.14 6.54
N MET A 30 8.40 0.75 7.31
CA MET A 30 6.96 0.73 7.54
C MET A 30 6.16 0.83 6.25
N HIS A 31 6.56 1.71 5.33
CA HIS A 31 5.86 1.86 4.06
C HIS A 31 6.10 0.68 3.10
N SER A 32 7.30 0.13 3.08
CA SER A 32 7.64 -1.07 2.31
C SER A 32 6.87 -2.29 2.79
N MET A 33 6.69 -2.46 4.11
CA MET A 33 5.89 -3.54 4.68
C MET A 33 4.42 -3.48 4.20
N ASN A 34 3.84 -2.28 4.12
CA ASN A 34 2.49 -2.10 3.58
C ASN A 34 2.40 -2.44 2.07
N ARG A 35 3.42 -2.07 1.27
CA ARG A 35 3.50 -2.43 -0.16
C ARG A 35 3.58 -3.94 -0.37
N ILE A 36 4.40 -4.63 0.43
CA ILE A 36 4.56 -6.09 0.37
C ILE A 36 3.26 -6.79 0.74
N SER A 37 2.55 -6.29 1.76
CA SER A 37 1.24 -6.83 2.15
C SER A 37 0.21 -6.77 1.01
N ILE A 38 0.14 -5.64 0.30
CA ILE A 38 -0.77 -5.48 -0.87
C ILE A 38 -0.37 -6.44 -2.00
N LEU A 39 0.92 -6.60 -2.29
CA LEU A 39 1.39 -7.53 -3.32
C LEU A 39 1.04 -8.98 -2.99
N LEU A 40 1.29 -9.43 -1.75
CA LEU A 40 0.91 -10.77 -1.29
C LEU A 40 -0.60 -11.00 -1.37
N PHE A 41 -1.40 -9.99 -0.97
CA PHE A 41 -2.84 -10.04 -1.07
C PHE A 41 -3.33 -10.19 -2.53
N LEU A 42 -2.76 -9.41 -3.45
CA LEU A 42 -3.09 -9.51 -4.88
C LEU A 42 -2.71 -10.88 -5.47
N VAL A 43 -1.55 -11.43 -5.10
CA VAL A 43 -1.14 -12.78 -5.53
C VAL A 43 -2.14 -13.82 -5.04
N ALA A 44 -2.53 -13.78 -3.76
CA ALA A 44 -3.52 -14.68 -3.20
C ALA A 44 -4.88 -14.54 -3.90
N LEU A 45 -5.30 -13.31 -4.21
CA LEU A 45 -6.54 -13.03 -4.94
C LEU A 45 -6.51 -13.61 -6.36
N ILE A 46 -5.39 -13.46 -7.08
CA ILE A 46 -5.21 -14.05 -8.42
C ILE A 46 -5.27 -15.58 -8.34
N VAL A 47 -4.59 -16.20 -7.37
CA VAL A 47 -4.62 -17.65 -7.17
C VAL A 47 -6.05 -18.13 -6.88
N LEU A 48 -6.80 -17.41 -6.04
CA LEU A 48 -8.19 -17.72 -5.74
C LEU A 48 -9.07 -17.63 -7.00
N LEU A 49 -8.92 -16.57 -7.79
CA LEU A 49 -9.67 -16.39 -9.05
C LEU A 49 -9.35 -17.48 -10.07
N VAL A 50 -8.08 -17.81 -10.27
CA VAL A 50 -7.67 -18.90 -11.17
C VAL A 50 -8.23 -20.24 -10.69
N ARG A 51 -8.21 -20.50 -9.38
CA ARG A 51 -8.78 -21.73 -8.81
C ARG A 51 -10.31 -21.77 -8.99
N LEU A 52 -10.99 -20.63 -8.83
CA LEU A 52 -12.43 -20.52 -9.04
C LEU A 52 -12.79 -20.78 -10.51
N VAL A 53 -12.11 -20.14 -11.46
CA VAL A 53 -12.35 -20.34 -12.89
C VAL A 53 -12.08 -21.80 -13.28
N LYS A 54 -10.98 -22.41 -12.83
CA LYS A 54 -10.70 -23.84 -13.10
C LYS A 54 -11.69 -24.81 -12.45
N HIS A 55 -12.39 -24.40 -11.40
CA HIS A 55 -13.40 -25.24 -10.76
C HIS A 55 -14.75 -25.15 -11.46
N PHE A 56 -15.06 -23.98 -12.05
CA PHE A 56 -16.32 -23.72 -12.75
C PHE A 56 -16.29 -24.07 -14.24
N LEU A 57 -15.10 -24.13 -14.86
CA LEU A 57 -14.88 -24.52 -16.26
C LEU A 57 -14.56 -26.02 -16.36
#